data_AF-A0A2G9Y2U9-F1
#
_entry.id   AF-A0A2G9Y2U9-F1
#
_cell.length_a   1.000
_cell.length_b   1.000
_cell.length_c   1.000
_cell.angle_alpha   90.00
_cell.angle_beta   90.00
_cell.angle_gamma   90.00
#
_symmetry.space_group_name_H-M   'P 1'
#
loop_
_entity.id
_entity.type
_entity.pdbx_description
1 polymer ?
#
loop_
_entity_poly.entity_id
_entity_poly.type
_entity_poly.pdbx_seq_one_letter_code
_entity_poly.pdbx_strand_id
1 'polypeptide(L)'
;MGFEYYRIISDIYLKIHNIKKAEKSVNEGIRIFQNHAYRNSLYLMKAKMLVADKSYDKALVLLEDVLAQQSASAKDSLMFFKGEILEIYMFDYEKALESYKSIIEIEKTSNLYSEAEIKVKSLELFISISSDSTSEDIEENVKNRFLLAEIHYLNLKRIDESISKYQSIVDSFPQTIYAPKSMFALSYIYLKDKNDTNASTGYLDKIIADYPNTEYSVLAIDKIKELESVDDSVR
;
A
#
# COMPACT_ATOMS: atom_id res chain seq x y z
N MET A 1 -15.32 6.42 35.31
CA MET A 1 -15.39 6.29 33.84
C MET A 1 -14.44 5.18 33.43
N GLY A 2 -14.88 4.22 32.61
CA GLY A 2 -14.07 3.06 32.19
C GLY A 2 -13.17 3.36 30.98
N PHE A 3 -12.31 2.41 30.61
CA PHE A 3 -11.40 2.54 29.48
C PHE A 3 -12.13 2.83 28.16
N GLU A 4 -13.23 2.11 27.90
CA GLU A 4 -14.03 2.26 26.69
C GLU A 4 -14.60 3.68 26.52
N TYR A 5 -14.89 4.38 27.62
CA TYR A 5 -15.31 5.78 27.55
C TYR A 5 -14.25 6.64 26.85
N TYR A 6 -12.98 6.49 27.24
CA TYR A 6 -11.89 7.28 26.66
C TYR A 6 -11.62 6.91 25.21
N ARG A 7 -11.73 5.63 24.86
CA ARG A 7 -11.61 5.17 23.47
C ARG A 7 -12.72 5.76 22.59
N ILE A 8 -13.98 5.62 23.02
CA ILE A 8 -15.15 6.08 22.25
C ILE A 8 -15.18 7.60 22.15
N ILE A 9 -14.96 8.32 23.25
CA ILE A 9 -15.03 9.79 23.22
C ILE A 9 -13.92 10.39 22.36
N SER A 10 -12.73 9.78 22.37
CA SER A 10 -11.62 10.21 21.51
C SER A 10 -11.97 9.99 20.04
N ASP A 11 -12.53 8.83 19.69
CA ASP A 11 -12.98 8.53 18.32
C ASP A 11 -14.09 9.49 17.85
N ILE A 12 -15.06 9.80 18.71
CA ILE A 12 -16.09 10.81 18.42
C ILE A 12 -15.44 12.17 18.14
N TYR A 13 -14.50 12.60 18.98
CA TYR A 13 -13.81 13.87 18.78
C TYR A 13 -13.00 13.91 17.48
N LEU A 14 -12.38 12.80 17.07
CA LEU A 14 -11.70 12.69 15.78
C LEU A 14 -12.68 12.80 14.62
N LYS A 15 -13.82 12.11 14.69
CA LYS A 15 -14.88 12.16 13.66
C LYS A 15 -15.48 13.55 13.47
N ILE A 16 -15.57 14.35 14.53
CA ILE A 16 -16.03 15.74 14.44
C ILE A 16 -14.88 16.75 14.26
N HIS A 17 -13.68 16.27 13.88
CA HIS A 17 -12.47 17.06 13.65
C HIS A 17 -12.03 17.94 14.84
N ASN A 18 -12.41 17.56 16.07
CA ASN A 18 -11.99 18.26 17.29
C ASN A 18 -10.72 17.61 17.87
N ILE A 19 -9.59 17.82 17.17
CA ILE A 19 -8.29 17.21 17.50
C ILE A 19 -7.85 17.53 18.92
N LYS A 20 -8.03 18.78 19.39
CA LYS A 20 -7.63 19.19 20.76
C LYS A 20 -8.37 18.40 21.84
N LYS A 21 -9.68 18.19 21.69
CA LYS A 21 -10.45 17.40 22.66
C LYS A 21 -10.12 15.92 22.56
N ALA A 22 -9.94 15.39 21.35
CA ALA A 22 -9.48 14.02 21.14
C ALA A 22 -8.15 13.79 21.86
N GLU A 23 -7.18 14.67 21.69
CA GLU A 23 -5.85 14.54 22.28
C GLU A 23 -5.91 14.56 23.80
N LYS A 24 -6.69 15.50 24.37
CA LYS A 24 -6.92 15.58 25.81
C LYS A 24 -7.50 14.27 26.36
N SER A 25 -8.52 13.72 25.70
CA SER A 25 -9.15 12.46 26.09
C SER A 25 -8.21 11.27 25.98
N VAL A 26 -7.45 11.16 24.88
CA VAL A 26 -6.45 10.09 24.69
C VAL A 26 -5.37 10.15 25.76
N ASN A 27 -4.78 11.32 26.00
CA ASN A 27 -3.72 11.49 27.00
C ASN A 27 -4.21 11.15 28.42
N GLU A 28 -5.44 11.55 28.76
CA GLU A 28 -6.02 11.23 30.05
C GLU A 28 -6.30 9.72 30.22
N GLY A 29 -6.81 9.07 29.17
CA GLY A 29 -6.98 7.61 29.17
C GLY A 29 -5.65 6.87 29.33
N ILE A 30 -4.61 7.28 28.61
CA ILE A 30 -3.26 6.70 28.70
C ILE A 30 -2.69 6.83 30.14
N ARG A 31 -2.96 7.96 30.80
CA ARG A 31 -2.50 8.27 32.15
C ARG A 31 -3.20 7.44 33.23
N ILE A 32 -4.52 7.26 33.10
CA ILE A 32 -5.35 6.53 34.07
C ILE A 32 -5.15 5.02 33.95
N PHE A 33 -5.09 4.49 32.72
CA PHE A 33 -5.16 3.06 32.45
C PHE A 33 -3.79 2.43 32.18
N GLN A 34 -2.81 2.65 33.07
CA GLN A 34 -1.41 2.25 32.86
C GLN A 34 -1.22 0.75 32.61
N ASN A 35 -2.00 -0.10 33.30
CA ASN A 35 -1.89 -1.56 33.24
C ASN A 35 -3.03 -2.22 32.44
N HIS A 36 -3.78 -1.45 31.65
CA HIS A 36 -4.95 -1.98 30.94
C HIS A 36 -4.55 -2.74 29.66
N ALA A 37 -5.13 -3.92 29.45
CA ALA A 37 -4.83 -4.81 28.32
C ALA A 37 -5.19 -4.25 26.92
N TYR A 38 -5.82 -3.08 26.85
CA TYR A 38 -6.12 -2.43 25.57
C TYR A 38 -5.51 -1.03 25.47
N ARG A 39 -4.63 -0.65 26.40
CA ARG A 39 -4.03 0.69 26.47
C ARG A 39 -3.35 1.10 25.17
N ASN A 40 -2.73 0.15 24.47
CA ASN A 40 -2.06 0.36 23.18
C ASN A 40 -2.99 0.90 22.08
N SER A 41 -4.30 0.65 22.17
CA SER A 41 -5.26 1.27 21.24
C SER A 41 -5.33 2.80 21.35
N LEU A 42 -5.11 3.38 22.55
CA LEU A 42 -5.04 4.83 22.73
C LEU A 42 -3.74 5.40 22.18
N TYR A 43 -2.63 4.67 22.31
CA TYR A 43 -1.36 5.05 21.68
C TYR A 43 -1.45 5.00 20.15
N LEU A 44 -2.13 4.00 19.59
CA LEU A 44 -2.40 3.91 18.15
C LEU A 44 -3.22 5.11 17.68
N MET A 45 -4.28 5.50 18.42
CA MET A 45 -5.04 6.71 18.12
C MET A 45 -4.15 7.95 18.13
N LYS A 46 -3.28 8.10 19.13
CA LYS A 46 -2.35 9.23 19.22
C LYS A 46 -1.35 9.25 18.05
N ALA A 47 -0.80 8.10 17.66
CA ALA A 47 0.09 8.01 16.50
C ALA A 47 -0.63 8.40 15.21
N LYS A 48 -1.88 7.95 15.01
CA LYS A 48 -2.72 8.36 13.87
C LYS A 48 -2.96 9.86 13.82
N MET A 49 -3.16 10.50 14.98
CA MET A 49 -3.29 11.97 15.06
C MET A 49 -2.00 12.68 14.64
N LEU A 50 -0.84 12.17 15.07
CA LEU A 50 0.47 12.73 14.68
C LEU A 50 0.70 12.59 13.17
N VAL A 51 0.32 11.45 12.57
CA VAL A 51 0.39 11.26 11.10
C VAL A 51 -0.55 12.22 10.38
N ALA A 52 -1.77 12.45 10.88
CA ALA A 52 -2.70 13.43 10.30
C ALA A 52 -2.15 14.87 10.36
N ASP A 53 -1.34 15.18 11.38
CA ASP A 53 -0.60 16.44 11.52
C ASP A 53 0.73 16.46 10.72
N LYS A 54 1.02 15.40 9.94
CA LYS A 54 2.29 15.20 9.22
C LYS A 54 3.53 15.16 10.13
N SER A 55 3.33 14.94 11.42
CA SER A 55 4.37 14.79 12.43
C SER A 55 4.85 13.33 12.50
N TYR A 56 5.36 12.80 11.38
CA TYR A 56 5.71 11.37 11.24
C TYR A 56 6.82 10.92 12.21
N ASP A 57 7.89 11.71 12.37
CA ASP A 57 8.98 11.37 13.30
C ASP A 57 8.49 11.25 14.74
N LYS A 58 7.60 12.16 15.17
CA LYS A 58 6.99 12.11 16.50
C LYS A 58 6.11 10.88 16.67
N ALA A 59 5.40 10.46 15.62
CA ALA A 59 4.61 9.25 15.64
C ALA A 59 5.51 8.02 15.80
N LEU A 60 6.62 7.95 15.08
CA LEU A 60 7.59 6.86 15.18
C LEU A 60 8.24 6.79 16.57
N VAL A 61 8.71 7.92 17.11
CA VAL A 61 9.27 7.98 18.47
C VAL A 61 8.25 7.48 19.50
N LEU A 62 6.99 7.94 19.41
CA LEU A 62 5.93 7.47 20.29
C LEU A 62 5.71 5.96 20.19
N LEU A 63 5.69 5.39 18.98
CA LEU A 63 5.48 3.96 18.77
C LEU A 63 6.67 3.16 19.33
N GLU A 64 7.90 3.63 19.12
CA GLU A 64 9.11 2.98 19.64
C GLU A 64 9.13 2.96 21.17
N ASP A 65 8.85 4.10 21.81
CA ASP A 65 8.78 4.23 23.26
C ASP A 65 7.74 3.27 23.88
N VAL A 66 6.62 3.06 23.19
CA VAL A 66 5.54 2.17 23.65
C VAL A 66 5.89 0.71 23.41
N LEU A 67 6.46 0.38 22.25
CA LEU A 67 6.85 -0.99 21.90
C LEU A 67 7.96 -1.54 22.81
N ALA A 68 8.86 -0.66 23.28
CA ALA A 68 9.92 -0.98 24.24
C ALA A 68 9.40 -1.35 25.65
N GLN A 69 8.16 -0.97 26.00
CA GLN A 69 7.57 -1.30 27.30
C GLN A 69 7.14 -2.78 27.35
N GLN A 70 7.27 -3.43 28.51
CA GLN A 70 6.89 -4.85 28.69
C GLN A 70 5.37 -5.12 28.61
N SER A 71 4.52 -4.10 28.49
CA SER A 71 3.06 -4.28 28.49
C SER A 71 2.58 -5.15 27.32
N ALA A 72 1.84 -6.21 27.64
CA ALA A 72 1.74 -7.43 26.86
C ALA A 72 0.56 -7.52 25.86
N SER A 73 0.02 -6.42 25.32
CA SER A 73 -1.22 -6.52 24.53
C SER A 73 -1.30 -5.57 23.33
N ALA A 74 -1.74 -6.10 22.19
CA ALA A 74 -1.94 -5.38 20.92
C ALA A 74 -0.70 -4.62 20.43
N LYS A 75 0.46 -5.29 20.42
CA LYS A 75 1.69 -4.71 19.85
C LYS A 75 1.72 -4.86 18.33
N ASP A 76 1.16 -5.93 17.76
CA ASP A 76 0.94 -6.10 16.32
C ASP A 76 0.41 -4.84 15.63
N SER A 77 -0.66 -4.24 16.14
CA SER A 77 -1.30 -3.08 15.51
C SER A 77 -0.41 -1.83 15.53
N LEU A 78 0.44 -1.70 16.55
CA LEU A 78 1.41 -0.62 16.66
C LEU A 78 2.61 -0.86 15.73
N MET A 79 3.12 -2.09 15.67
CA MET A 79 4.20 -2.49 14.76
C MET A 79 3.77 -2.34 13.29
N PHE A 80 2.54 -2.76 12.98
CA PHE A 80 1.98 -2.65 11.63
C PHE A 80 1.85 -1.19 11.24
N PHE A 81 1.26 -0.36 12.11
CA PHE A 81 1.13 1.07 11.85
C PHE A 81 2.50 1.78 11.76
N LYS A 82 3.51 1.33 12.53
CA LYS A 82 4.89 1.81 12.37
C LYS A 82 5.42 1.49 10.96
N GLY A 83 5.22 0.26 10.49
CA GLY A 83 5.56 -0.17 9.13
C GLY A 83 4.89 0.67 8.07
N GLU A 84 3.58 0.95 8.21
CA GLU A 84 2.83 1.79 7.26
C GLU A 84 3.39 3.22 7.19
N ILE A 85 3.77 3.80 8.35
CA ILE A 85 4.37 5.14 8.36
C ILE A 85 5.68 5.15 7.58
N LEU A 86 6.53 4.16 7.83
CA LEU A 86 7.83 4.03 7.19
C LEU A 86 7.70 3.79 5.68
N GLU A 87 6.76 2.95 5.26
CA GLU A 87 6.50 2.60 3.86
C GLU A 87 5.88 3.76 3.06
N ILE A 88 4.84 4.40 3.61
CA ILE A 88 4.00 5.34 2.87
C ILE A 88 4.57 6.76 2.92
N TYR A 89 5.03 7.20 4.09
CA TYR A 89 5.41 8.60 4.30
C TYR A 89 6.91 8.82 4.34
N MET A 90 7.67 7.86 4.88
CA MET A 90 9.13 8.00 5.01
C MET A 90 9.90 7.37 3.86
N PHE A 91 9.26 6.48 3.08
CA PHE A 91 9.89 5.74 1.99
C PHE A 91 11.11 4.91 2.46
N ASP A 92 11.13 4.54 3.76
CA ASP A 92 12.20 3.76 4.40
C ASP A 92 11.77 2.29 4.44
N TYR A 93 11.96 1.60 3.33
CA TYR A 93 11.43 0.25 3.10
C TYR A 93 12.12 -0.81 3.94
N GLU A 94 13.39 -0.62 4.24
CA GLU A 94 14.18 -1.50 5.09
C GLU A 94 13.60 -1.52 6.51
N LYS A 95 13.36 -0.33 7.11
CA LYS A 95 12.74 -0.27 8.44
C LYS A 95 11.26 -0.66 8.42
N ALA A 96 10.55 -0.38 7.34
CA ALA A 96 9.18 -0.86 7.17
C ALA A 96 9.14 -2.40 7.18
N LEU A 97 10.06 -3.03 6.44
CA LEU A 97 10.22 -4.47 6.39
C LEU A 97 10.52 -5.06 7.77
N GLU A 98 11.46 -4.47 8.52
CA GLU A 98 11.76 -4.88 9.91
C GLU A 98 10.52 -4.83 10.80
N SER A 99 9.71 -3.77 10.67
CA SER A 99 8.49 -3.57 11.46
C SER A 99 7.41 -4.60 11.14
N TYR A 100 7.24 -4.98 9.87
CA TYR A 100 6.30 -6.05 9.51
C TYR A 100 6.85 -7.44 9.86
N LYS A 101 8.17 -7.66 9.74
CA LYS A 101 8.83 -8.92 10.14
C LYS A 101 8.66 -9.23 11.62
N SER A 102 8.69 -8.21 12.49
CA SER A 102 8.48 -8.45 13.92
C SER A 102 7.11 -9.04 14.23
N ILE A 103 6.09 -8.80 13.39
CA ILE A 103 4.74 -9.38 13.57
C ILE A 103 4.75 -10.87 13.25
N ILE A 104 5.38 -11.28 12.14
CA ILE A 104 5.42 -12.69 11.72
C ILE A 104 6.32 -13.55 12.63
N GLU A 105 7.36 -12.97 13.21
CA GLU A 105 8.31 -13.67 14.08
C GLU A 105 7.80 -13.82 15.51
N ILE A 106 7.13 -12.80 16.05
CA ILE A 106 6.73 -12.74 17.47
C ILE A 106 5.28 -13.19 17.66
N GLU A 107 4.37 -12.87 16.73
CA GLU A 107 2.92 -12.96 16.95
C GLU A 107 2.22 -13.83 15.89
N LYS A 108 2.59 -15.12 15.80
CA LYS A 108 1.98 -16.09 14.85
C LYS A 108 0.44 -16.24 14.99
N THR A 109 -0.15 -15.76 16.08
CA THR A 109 -1.60 -15.76 16.32
C THR A 109 -2.25 -14.39 16.07
N SER A 110 -1.49 -13.39 15.61
CA SER A 110 -2.05 -12.07 15.30
C SER A 110 -2.98 -12.16 14.10
N ASN A 111 -4.10 -11.42 14.17
CA ASN A 111 -5.00 -11.26 13.04
C ASN A 111 -4.35 -10.50 11.86
N LEU A 112 -3.25 -9.79 12.11
CA LEU A 112 -2.48 -9.07 11.11
C LEU A 112 -1.36 -9.91 10.50
N TYR A 113 -1.17 -11.17 10.92
CA TYR A 113 -0.10 -12.04 10.42
C TYR A 113 -0.13 -12.15 8.90
N SER A 114 -1.28 -12.48 8.31
CA SER A 114 -1.40 -12.69 6.86
C SER A 114 -1.13 -11.40 6.08
N GLU A 115 -1.59 -10.25 6.59
CA GLU A 115 -1.36 -8.96 5.95
C GLU A 115 0.11 -8.54 6.04
N ALA A 116 0.73 -8.73 7.21
CA ALA A 116 2.15 -8.50 7.41
C ALA A 116 3.00 -9.41 6.52
N GLU A 117 2.63 -10.68 6.33
CA GLU A 117 3.34 -11.61 5.45
C GLU A 117 3.32 -11.14 3.99
N ILE A 118 2.19 -10.63 3.50
CA ILE A 118 2.08 -10.05 2.16
C ILE A 118 3.00 -8.82 2.04
N LYS A 119 2.99 -7.93 3.04
CA LYS A 119 3.86 -6.75 3.07
C LYS A 119 5.34 -7.15 3.04
N VAL A 120 5.75 -8.09 3.89
CA VAL A 120 7.12 -8.62 3.95
C VAL A 120 7.57 -9.14 2.59
N LYS A 121 6.80 -10.06 1.98
CA LYS A 121 7.15 -10.63 0.66
C LYS A 121 7.28 -9.56 -0.42
N SER A 122 6.37 -8.58 -0.43
CA SER A 122 6.40 -7.51 -1.43
C SER A 122 7.60 -6.58 -1.26
N LEU A 123 7.96 -6.24 -0.01
CA LEU A 123 9.08 -5.36 0.29
C LEU A 123 10.42 -6.07 0.10
N GLU A 124 10.54 -7.35 0.45
CA GLU A 124 11.75 -8.14 0.16
C GLU A 124 12.03 -8.20 -1.34
N LEU A 125 10.99 -8.47 -2.14
CA LEU A 125 11.12 -8.48 -3.59
C LEU A 125 11.44 -7.09 -4.16
N PHE A 126 10.82 -6.05 -3.62
CA PHE A 126 11.10 -4.67 -4.01
C PHE A 126 12.56 -4.30 -3.74
N ILE A 127 13.05 -4.57 -2.53
CA ILE A 127 14.41 -4.24 -2.10
C ILE A 127 15.42 -5.05 -2.91
N SER A 128 15.19 -6.36 -3.09
CA SER A 128 16.12 -7.21 -3.85
C SER A 128 16.27 -6.70 -5.29
N ILE A 129 15.15 -6.49 -5.99
CA ILE A 129 15.17 -6.00 -7.38
C ILE A 129 15.73 -4.57 -7.47
N SER A 130 15.46 -3.70 -6.49
CA SER A 130 15.95 -2.31 -6.52
C SER A 130 17.44 -2.20 -6.20
N SER A 131 18.00 -3.15 -5.44
CA SER A 131 19.41 -3.19 -5.07
C SER A 131 20.30 -3.86 -6.13
N ASP A 132 19.75 -4.80 -6.90
CA ASP A 132 20.46 -5.44 -8.00
C ASP A 132 20.53 -4.49 -9.20
N SER A 133 21.76 -4.07 -9.55
CA SER A 133 22.02 -3.33 -10.79
C SER A 133 21.59 -4.18 -11.98
N THR A 134 20.79 -3.59 -12.88
CA THR A 134 20.24 -4.16 -14.12
C THR A 134 20.95 -5.41 -14.63
N SER A 135 20.24 -6.55 -14.67
CA SER A 135 20.74 -7.77 -15.31
C SER A 135 21.09 -7.49 -16.78
N GLU A 136 22.22 -8.03 -17.23
CA GLU A 136 22.61 -8.04 -18.65
C GLU A 136 21.66 -8.90 -19.48
N ASP A 137 21.02 -9.89 -18.85
CA ASP A 137 19.94 -10.68 -19.44
C ASP A 137 18.69 -9.79 -19.64
N ILE A 138 18.28 -9.64 -20.90
CA ILE A 138 17.13 -8.83 -21.30
C ILE A 138 15.82 -9.38 -20.71
N GLU A 139 15.64 -10.69 -20.70
CA GLU A 139 14.39 -11.31 -20.23
C GLU A 139 14.21 -11.09 -18.72
N GLU A 140 15.27 -11.31 -17.94
CA GLU A 140 15.25 -11.05 -16.50
C GLU A 140 15.11 -9.54 -16.21
N ASN A 141 15.71 -8.67 -17.03
CA ASN A 141 15.60 -7.22 -16.87
C ASN A 141 14.15 -6.77 -17.03
N VAL A 142 13.49 -7.23 -18.09
CA VAL A 142 12.11 -6.86 -18.40
C VAL A 142 11.14 -7.43 -17.37
N LYS A 143 11.35 -8.69 -16.96
CA LYS A 143 10.59 -9.31 -15.87
C LYS A 143 10.73 -8.50 -14.57
N ASN A 144 11.92 -8.07 -14.21
CA ASN A 144 12.15 -7.26 -13.02
C ASN A 144 11.47 -5.89 -13.10
N ARG A 145 11.53 -5.21 -14.26
CA ARG A 145 10.76 -3.97 -14.47
C ARG A 145 9.26 -4.19 -14.33
N PHE A 146 8.75 -5.31 -14.84
CA PHE A 146 7.34 -5.66 -14.74
C PHE A 146 6.95 -5.90 -13.27
N LEU A 147 7.72 -6.69 -12.53
CA LEU A 147 7.48 -6.96 -11.12
C LEU A 147 7.52 -5.69 -10.27
N LEU A 148 8.45 -4.77 -10.54
CA LEU A 148 8.47 -3.47 -9.88
C LEU A 148 7.20 -2.67 -10.17
N ALA A 149 6.73 -2.66 -11.43
CA ALA A 149 5.50 -1.96 -11.79
C ALA A 149 4.28 -2.51 -11.04
N GLU A 150 4.18 -3.85 -10.89
CA GLU A 150 3.13 -4.51 -10.11
C GLU A 150 3.22 -4.17 -8.62
N ILE A 151 4.42 -4.21 -8.02
CA ILE A 151 4.61 -3.85 -6.61
C ILE A 151 4.22 -2.40 -6.36
N HIS A 152 4.65 -1.47 -7.24
CA HIS A 152 4.26 -0.07 -7.16
C HIS A 152 2.74 0.09 -7.21
N TYR A 153 2.05 -0.66 -8.08
CA TYR A 153 0.59 -0.55 -8.22
C TYR A 153 -0.17 -1.19 -7.06
N LEU A 154 0.04 -2.49 -6.86
CA LEU A 154 -0.78 -3.35 -6.02
C LEU A 154 -0.41 -3.24 -4.53
N ASN A 155 0.87 -3.01 -4.22
CA ASN A 155 1.36 -3.07 -2.84
C ASN A 155 1.61 -1.67 -2.25
N LEU A 156 2.35 -0.83 -2.99
CA LEU A 156 2.77 0.48 -2.51
C LEU A 156 1.81 1.62 -2.91
N LYS A 157 0.81 1.33 -3.76
CA LYS A 157 -0.21 2.29 -4.25
C LYS A 157 0.36 3.55 -4.88
N ARG A 158 1.51 3.41 -5.55
CA ARG A 158 2.23 4.46 -6.28
C ARG A 158 1.95 4.36 -7.76
N ILE A 159 0.81 4.94 -8.12
CA ILE A 159 0.21 4.81 -9.44
C ILE A 159 1.13 5.39 -10.52
N ASP A 160 1.70 6.58 -10.29
CA ASP A 160 2.55 7.24 -11.27
C ASP A 160 3.88 6.50 -11.49
N GLU A 161 4.49 5.98 -10.43
CA GLU A 161 5.70 5.15 -10.54
C GLU A 161 5.41 3.84 -11.28
N SER A 162 4.26 3.21 -11.02
CA SER A 162 3.83 2.02 -11.74
C SER A 162 3.63 2.28 -13.23
N ILE A 163 2.91 3.35 -13.60
CA ILE A 163 2.72 3.78 -14.99
C ILE A 163 4.07 3.97 -15.68
N SER A 164 5.00 4.70 -15.05
CA SER A 164 6.34 4.93 -15.59
C SER A 164 7.09 3.62 -15.87
N LYS A 165 6.99 2.64 -14.97
CA LYS A 165 7.65 1.33 -15.13
C LYS A 165 7.03 0.51 -16.25
N TYR A 166 5.69 0.40 -16.32
CA TYR A 166 5.02 -0.26 -17.43
C TYR A 166 5.32 0.40 -18.77
N GLN A 167 5.28 1.72 -18.84
CA GLN A 167 5.57 2.46 -20.06
C GLN A 167 7.01 2.21 -20.53
N SER A 168 7.97 2.13 -19.60
CA SER A 168 9.36 1.80 -19.95
C SER A 168 9.51 0.42 -20.61
N ILE A 169 8.66 -0.54 -20.25
CA ILE A 169 8.65 -1.88 -20.87
C ILE A 169 8.11 -1.79 -22.29
N VAL A 170 6.99 -1.08 -22.47
CA VAL A 170 6.37 -0.85 -23.78
C VAL A 170 7.33 -0.16 -24.75
N ASP A 171 8.01 0.88 -24.28
CA ASP A 171 8.87 1.70 -25.14
C ASP A 171 10.20 1.02 -25.47
N SER A 172 10.80 0.32 -24.50
CA SER A 172 12.16 -0.23 -24.63
C SER A 172 12.18 -1.69 -25.07
N PHE A 173 11.11 -2.45 -24.80
CA PHE A 173 11.06 -3.90 -25.03
C PHE A 173 9.76 -4.37 -25.70
N PRO A 174 9.35 -3.74 -26.82
CA PRO A 174 8.08 -4.03 -27.48
C PRO A 174 7.98 -5.46 -28.01
N GLN A 175 9.08 -6.18 -28.19
CA GLN A 175 9.09 -7.56 -28.71
C GLN A 175 8.87 -8.64 -27.63
N THR A 176 8.83 -8.26 -26.36
CA THR A 176 8.72 -9.21 -25.25
C THR A 176 7.27 -9.52 -24.89
N ILE A 177 7.04 -10.67 -24.26
CA ILE A 177 5.71 -11.06 -23.75
C ILE A 177 5.16 -10.06 -22.71
N TYR A 178 6.03 -9.26 -22.10
CA TYR A 178 5.66 -8.26 -21.10
C TYR A 178 5.13 -6.96 -21.70
N ALA A 179 5.39 -6.67 -22.99
CA ALA A 179 4.88 -5.46 -23.62
C ALA A 179 3.34 -5.42 -23.69
N PRO A 180 2.64 -6.41 -24.29
CA PRO A 180 1.18 -6.41 -24.31
C PRO A 180 0.57 -6.56 -22.90
N LYS A 181 1.26 -7.26 -22.00
CA LYS A 181 0.87 -7.34 -20.58
C LYS A 181 0.91 -5.98 -19.89
N SER A 182 1.98 -5.20 -20.13
CA SER A 182 2.16 -3.86 -19.56
C SER A 182 1.15 -2.87 -20.15
N MET A 183 0.86 -2.94 -21.45
CA MET A 183 -0.20 -2.14 -22.06
C MET A 183 -1.57 -2.45 -21.45
N PHE A 184 -1.86 -3.73 -21.16
CA PHE A 184 -3.12 -4.10 -20.53
C PHE A 184 -3.20 -3.61 -19.07
N ALA A 185 -2.09 -3.66 -18.33
CA ALA A 185 -2.03 -3.05 -17.00
C ALA A 185 -2.22 -1.53 -17.05
N LEU A 186 -1.59 -0.85 -18.01
CA LEU A 186 -1.77 0.59 -18.24
C LEU A 186 -3.23 0.92 -18.57
N SER A 187 -3.89 0.16 -19.44
CA SER A 187 -5.29 0.40 -19.77
C SER A 187 -6.19 0.29 -18.54
N TYR A 188 -5.93 -0.68 -17.66
CA TYR A 188 -6.64 -0.82 -16.40
C TYR A 188 -6.42 0.37 -15.47
N ILE A 189 -5.16 0.79 -15.28
CA ILE A 189 -4.81 1.94 -14.43
C ILE A 189 -5.46 3.23 -14.93
N TYR A 190 -5.40 3.51 -16.23
CA TYR A 190 -6.01 4.72 -16.80
C TYR A 190 -7.53 4.71 -16.63
N LEU A 191 -8.17 3.55 -16.81
CA LEU A 191 -9.61 3.42 -16.60
C LEU A 191 -10.02 3.59 -15.14
N LYS A 192 -9.35 2.90 -14.21
CA LYS A 192 -9.77 2.80 -12.81
C LYS A 192 -9.29 3.94 -11.94
N ASP A 193 -8.04 4.37 -12.13
CA ASP A 193 -7.38 5.30 -11.22
C ASP A 193 -7.28 6.71 -11.80
N LYS A 194 -7.18 6.83 -13.14
CA LYS A 194 -7.13 8.14 -13.82
C LYS A 194 -8.47 8.58 -14.38
N ASN A 195 -9.48 7.70 -14.42
CA ASN A 195 -10.78 7.95 -15.05
C ASN A 195 -10.64 8.46 -16.50
N ASP A 196 -9.63 7.96 -17.21
CA ASP A 196 -9.33 8.32 -18.60
C ASP A 196 -9.62 7.13 -19.51
N THR A 197 -10.88 7.02 -19.92
CA THR A 197 -11.34 5.97 -20.83
C THR A 197 -10.64 6.05 -22.18
N ASN A 198 -10.31 7.24 -22.68
CA ASN A 198 -9.66 7.42 -23.98
C ASN A 198 -8.22 6.90 -23.97
N ALA A 199 -7.47 7.20 -22.91
CA ALA A 199 -6.14 6.63 -22.73
C ALA A 199 -6.22 5.11 -22.59
N SER A 200 -7.21 4.61 -21.82
CA SER A 200 -7.44 3.17 -21.67
C SER A 200 -7.68 2.47 -23.01
N THR A 201 -8.65 2.93 -23.80
CA THR A 201 -8.96 2.34 -25.11
C THR A 201 -7.77 2.46 -26.07
N GLY A 202 -7.03 3.58 -26.02
CA GLY A 202 -5.82 3.74 -26.84
C GLY A 202 -4.74 2.69 -26.56
N TYR A 203 -4.59 2.21 -25.33
CA TYR A 203 -3.70 1.07 -25.03
C TYR A 203 -4.29 -0.25 -25.53
N LEU A 204 -5.60 -0.47 -25.35
CA LEU A 204 -6.27 -1.70 -25.80
C LEU A 204 -6.19 -1.85 -27.33
N ASP A 205 -6.43 -0.78 -28.08
CA ASP A 205 -6.35 -0.75 -29.54
C ASP A 205 -4.93 -1.09 -30.03
N LYS A 206 -3.89 -0.56 -29.35
CA LYS A 206 -2.50 -0.91 -29.63
C LYS A 206 -2.21 -2.39 -29.40
N ILE A 207 -2.78 -2.99 -28.35
CA ILE A 207 -2.60 -4.44 -28.11
C ILE A 207 -3.15 -5.25 -29.28
N ILE A 208 -4.33 -4.89 -29.78
CA ILE A 208 -4.99 -5.59 -30.88
C ILE A 208 -4.21 -5.43 -32.19
N ALA A 209 -3.71 -4.23 -32.46
CA ALA A 209 -2.96 -3.92 -33.67
C ALA A 209 -1.56 -4.56 -33.68
N ASP A 210 -0.81 -4.40 -32.59
CA ASP A 210 0.61 -4.74 -32.54
C ASP A 210 0.86 -6.18 -32.03
N TYR A 211 -0.09 -6.75 -31.28
CA TYR A 211 0.04 -8.07 -30.65
C TYR A 211 -1.14 -9.02 -30.92
N PRO A 212 -1.62 -9.17 -32.19
CA PRO A 212 -2.88 -9.82 -32.51
C PRO A 212 -2.96 -11.31 -32.10
N ASN A 213 -1.82 -12.00 -31.99
CA ASN A 213 -1.74 -13.42 -31.68
C ASN A 213 -1.44 -13.72 -30.20
N THR A 214 -1.75 -12.78 -29.29
CA THR A 214 -1.54 -12.93 -27.85
C THR A 214 -2.86 -13.05 -27.09
N GLU A 215 -2.83 -13.68 -25.92
CA GLU A 215 -4.00 -13.71 -25.01
C GLU A 215 -4.48 -12.29 -24.67
N TYR A 216 -3.56 -11.33 -24.55
CA TYR A 216 -3.89 -9.94 -24.27
C TYR A 216 -4.68 -9.26 -25.40
N SER A 217 -4.51 -9.68 -26.66
CA SER A 217 -5.35 -9.18 -27.76
C SER A 217 -6.80 -9.61 -27.57
N VAL A 218 -7.04 -10.87 -27.18
CA VAL A 218 -8.38 -11.38 -26.87
C VAL A 218 -8.98 -10.61 -25.68
N LEU A 219 -8.21 -10.46 -24.60
CA LEU A 219 -8.64 -9.70 -23.42
C LEU A 219 -8.93 -8.23 -23.76
N ALA A 220 -8.15 -7.61 -24.65
CA ALA A 220 -8.35 -6.23 -25.07
C ALA A 220 -9.65 -6.07 -25.88
N ILE A 221 -9.91 -6.99 -26.82
CA ILE A 221 -11.16 -7.00 -27.60
C ILE A 221 -12.37 -7.13 -26.67
N ASP A 222 -12.31 -8.06 -25.71
CA ASP A 222 -13.40 -8.28 -24.76
C ASP A 222 -13.61 -7.05 -23.87
N LYS A 223 -12.51 -6.40 -23.45
CA LYS A 223 -12.60 -5.20 -22.62
C LYS A 223 -13.19 -4.01 -23.37
N ILE A 224 -12.86 -3.82 -24.65
CA ILE A 224 -13.47 -2.76 -25.47
C ILE A 224 -14.99 -2.97 -25.59
N LYS A 225 -15.43 -4.20 -25.90
CA LYS A 225 -16.86 -4.52 -25.98
C LYS A 225 -17.59 -4.24 -24.68
N GLU A 226 -16.97 -4.57 -23.53
CA GLU A 226 -17.53 -4.24 -22.21
C GLU A 226 -17.74 -2.73 -22.06
N LEU A 227 -16.73 -1.92 -22.42
CA LEU A 227 -16.81 -0.46 -22.32
C LEU A 227 -17.89 0.15 -23.23
N GLU A 228 -18.03 -0.34 -24.47
CA GLU A 228 -19.08 0.10 -25.41
C GLU A 228 -20.48 -0.22 -24.88
N SER A 229 -20.66 -1.43 -24.34
CA SER A 229 -21.96 -1.87 -23.80
C SER A 229 -22.43 -1.04 -22.59
N VAL A 230 -21.49 -0.48 -21.82
CA VAL A 230 -21.79 0.41 -20.70
C VAL A 230 -22.23 1.79 -21.21
N ASP A 231 -21.58 2.34 -22.24
CA ASP A 231 -21.97 3.64 -22.81
C ASP A 231 -23.38 3.60 -23.42
N ASP A 232 -23.73 2.51 -24.12
CA ASP A 232 -25.06 2.32 -24.71
C ASP A 232 -26.18 2.15 -23.66
N SER A 233 -25.85 1.74 -22.43
CA SER A 233 -26.81 1.58 -21.33
C SER A 233 -27.13 2.88 -20.57
N VAL A 234 -26.32 3.92 -20.77
CA VAL A 234 -26.42 5.21 -20.06
C VAL A 234 -26.98 6.31 -20.98
N ARG A 235 -27.12 6.04 -22.28
CA ARG A 235 -27.80 6.90 -23.26
C ARG A 235 -29.30 6.63 -23.33
#